data_AF-A0A925GNT2-F1
#
_entry.id   AF-A0A925GNT2-F1
#
_cell.length_a   1.000
_cell.length_b   1.000
_cell.length_c   1.000
_cell.angle_alpha   90.00
_cell.angle_beta   90.00
_cell.angle_gamma   90.00
#
_symmetry.space_group_name_H-M   'P 1'
#
loop_
_entity.id
_entity.type
_entity.pdbx_description
1 polymer ?
#
loop_
_entity_poly.entity_id
_entity_poly.type
_entity_poly.pdbx_seq_one_letter_code
_entity_poly.pdbx_strand_id
1 'polypeptide(L)'
;MNLVQQLVKAVGLLVAATLLLVITLAVALVHYAPELGSTDQATTKILPPTYSVAPEETIPKEISEPLALRGKVLFENYCTQCHTVTHEVVIGPGLLGILERRPEAWLVSWIRNSTKVVQSGDPYAVKLFNKYSQAPMPSFPLTDAEIKAILRYL
;
A
#
# COMPACT_ATOMS: atom_id res chain seq x y z
N MET A 1 21.33 39.89 43.31
CA MET A 1 21.66 39.19 42.04
C MET A 1 22.75 39.97 41.36
N ASN A 2 23.91 39.36 41.09
CA ASN A 2 25.07 40.10 40.57
C ASN A 2 24.96 40.33 39.05
N LEU A 3 25.72 41.30 38.54
CA LEU A 3 25.65 41.73 37.13
C LEU A 3 25.86 40.55 36.15
N VAL A 4 26.73 39.61 36.50
CA VAL A 4 27.00 38.39 35.71
C VAL A 4 25.77 37.50 35.59
N GLN A 5 25.01 37.30 36.69
CA GLN A 5 23.78 36.51 36.65
C GLN A 5 22.66 37.17 35.83
N GLN A 6 22.59 38.50 35.82
CA GLN A 6 21.64 39.22 34.97
C GLN A 6 22.01 39.09 33.49
N LEU A 7 23.31 39.16 33.16
CA LEU A 7 23.80 38.98 31.79
C LEU A 7 23.54 37.57 31.27
N VAL A 8 23.79 36.52 32.06
CA VAL A 8 23.54 35.12 31.65
C VAL A 8 22.04 34.88 31.39
N LYS A 9 21.15 35.43 32.24
CA LYS A 9 19.70 35.32 32.04
C LYS A 9 19.23 36.09 30.80
N ALA A 10 19.76 37.30 30.58
CA ALA A 10 19.42 38.11 29.41
C ALA A 10 19.86 37.43 28.10
N VAL A 11 21.08 36.88 28.07
CA VAL A 11 21.59 36.12 26.91
C VAL A 11 20.76 34.85 26.69
N GLY A 12 20.40 34.11 27.75
CA GLY A 12 19.53 32.94 27.65
C GLY A 12 18.15 33.24 27.08
N LEU A 13 17.51 34.34 27.52
CA LEU A 13 16.23 34.78 26.97
C LEU A 13 16.34 35.19 25.50
N LEU A 14 17.42 35.88 25.14
CA LEU A 14 17.67 36.29 23.74
C LEU A 14 17.84 35.08 22.81
N VAL A 15 18.60 34.07 23.23
CA VAL A 15 18.81 32.83 22.45
C VAL A 15 17.50 32.03 22.33
N ALA A 16 16.68 31.97 23.38
CA ALA A 16 15.39 31.28 23.33
C ALA A 16 14.39 31.99 22.40
N ALA A 17 14.35 33.33 22.44
CA ALA A 17 13.48 34.13 21.58
C ALA A 17 13.87 34.02 20.09
N THR A 18 15.16 33.97 19.78
CA THR A 18 15.62 33.78 18.39
C THR A 18 15.35 32.36 17.89
N LEU A 19 15.50 31.32 18.73
CA LEU A 19 15.11 29.96 18.35
C LEU A 19 13.61 29.84 18.05
N LEU A 20 12.76 30.43 18.89
CA LEU A 20 11.30 30.43 18.69
C LEU A 20 10.91 31.15 17.41
N LEU A 21 11.55 32.29 17.09
CA LEU A 21 11.32 33.03 15.85
C LEU A 21 11.74 32.23 14.61
N VAL A 22 12.88 31.53 14.67
CA VAL A 22 13.36 30.69 13.56
C VAL A 22 12.44 29.49 13.33
N ILE A 23 11.95 28.86 14.40
CA ILE A 23 11.02 27.73 14.31
C ILE A 23 9.68 28.18 13.71
N THR A 24 9.13 29.33 14.14
CA THR A 24 7.88 29.84 13.56
C THR A 24 8.04 30.26 12.10
N LEU A 25 9.18 30.85 11.72
CA LEU A 25 9.48 31.20 10.34
C LEU A 25 9.63 29.95 9.45
N ALA A 26 10.27 28.88 9.94
CA ALA A 26 10.40 27.62 9.22
C ALA A 26 9.05 26.91 9.03
N VAL A 27 8.20 26.90 10.05
CA VAL A 27 6.84 26.32 9.95
C VAL A 27 5.98 27.13 8.98
N ALA A 28 6.09 28.47 8.97
CA ALA A 28 5.40 29.32 8.00
C ALA A 28 5.86 29.04 6.57
N LEU A 29 7.15 28.80 6.32
CA LEU A 29 7.66 28.44 4.99
C LEU A 29 7.12 27.09 4.50
N VAL A 30 6.94 26.09 5.39
CA VAL A 30 6.36 24.79 5.02
C VAL A 30 4.85 24.90 4.70
N HIS A 31 4.11 25.77 5.39
CA HIS A 31 2.67 25.94 5.16
C HIS A 31 2.34 26.93 4.04
N TYR A 32 3.27 27.82 3.67
CA TYR A 32 3.07 28.85 2.65
C TYR A 32 3.75 28.51 1.31
N ALA A 33 4.05 27.23 1.05
CA ALA A 33 4.43 26.79 -0.28
C ALA A 33 3.23 26.98 -1.22
N PRO A 34 3.28 27.91 -2.20
CA PRO A 34 2.24 28.01 -3.20
C PRO A 34 2.33 26.75 -4.07
N GLU A 35 1.21 26.06 -4.27
CA GLU A 35 1.11 25.08 -5.34
C GLU A 35 1.38 25.81 -6.67
N LEU A 36 2.58 25.64 -7.20
CA LEU A 36 2.87 25.89 -8.60
C LEU A 36 2.05 24.90 -9.40
N GLY A 37 0.84 25.34 -9.76
CA GLY A 37 -0.07 24.66 -10.64
C GLY A 37 0.65 24.25 -11.91
N SER A 38 0.87 22.95 -12.04
CA SER A 38 1.05 22.28 -13.32
C SER A 38 -0.32 22.25 -13.98
N THR A 39 -0.57 23.25 -14.83
CA THR A 39 -1.60 23.13 -15.86
C THR A 39 -1.06 22.22 -16.95
N ASP A 40 -1.41 20.95 -16.89
CA ASP A 40 -1.60 20.14 -18.10
C ASP A 40 -2.95 19.45 -17.99
N GLN A 41 -3.97 20.16 -18.47
CA GLN A 41 -5.21 19.54 -18.92
C GLN A 41 -4.91 18.81 -20.23
N ALA A 42 -4.56 17.53 -20.12
CA ALA A 42 -4.89 16.54 -21.13
C ALA A 42 -6.07 15.74 -20.59
N THR A 43 -7.25 16.13 -21.05
CA THR A 43 -8.53 15.51 -20.78
C THR A 43 -8.53 14.06 -21.28
N THR A 44 -8.44 13.11 -20.36
CA THR A 44 -9.20 11.87 -20.49
C THR A 44 -9.74 11.48 -19.13
N LYS A 45 -10.90 12.06 -18.84
CA LYS A 45 -11.88 11.54 -17.89
C LYS A 45 -12.23 10.12 -18.32
N ILE A 46 -11.45 9.12 -17.89
CA ILE A 46 -11.94 7.74 -17.86
C ILE A 46 -12.82 7.66 -16.62
N LEU A 47 -14.06 8.10 -16.83
CA LEU A 47 -15.17 7.70 -15.99
C LEU A 47 -15.15 6.16 -15.90
N PRO A 48 -15.29 5.56 -14.72
CA PRO A 48 -15.47 4.12 -14.66
C PRO A 48 -16.68 3.76 -15.52
N PRO A 49 -16.60 2.79 -16.45
CA PRO A 49 -17.81 2.32 -17.08
C PRO A 49 -18.67 1.75 -15.96
N THR A 50 -19.84 2.35 -15.77
CA THR A 50 -20.89 1.83 -14.91
C THR A 50 -21.17 0.40 -15.35
N TYR A 51 -20.67 -0.56 -14.58
CA TYR A 51 -20.95 -1.96 -14.78
C TYR A 51 -22.34 -2.24 -14.18
N SER A 52 -23.38 -1.92 -14.96
CA SER A 52 -24.74 -2.38 -14.67
C SER A 52 -24.84 -3.85 -15.04
N VAL A 53 -24.97 -4.71 -14.04
CA VAL A 53 -25.16 -6.16 -14.22
C VAL A 53 -26.65 -6.48 -14.39
N ALA A 54 -27.01 -7.18 -15.48
CA ALA A 54 -27.91 -8.34 -15.49
C ALA A 54 -28.10 -8.90 -16.93
N PRO A 55 -28.41 -10.19 -17.14
CA PRO A 55 -28.23 -11.35 -16.27
C PRO A 55 -27.24 -12.40 -16.83
N GLU A 56 -26.85 -13.26 -15.92
CA GLU A 56 -25.97 -14.42 -16.03
C GLU A 56 -26.39 -15.43 -17.10
N GLU A 57 -25.56 -15.66 -18.12
CA GLU A 57 -25.49 -16.97 -18.78
C GLU A 57 -24.15 -17.16 -19.51
N THR A 58 -23.40 -18.16 -19.05
CA THR A 58 -22.20 -18.76 -19.69
C THR A 58 -21.04 -17.81 -19.94
N ILE A 59 -20.08 -17.73 -19.01
CA ILE A 59 -18.79 -17.10 -19.28
C ILE A 59 -17.84 -18.14 -19.92
N PRO A 60 -17.53 -18.05 -21.23
CA PRO A 60 -16.66 -18.98 -21.92
C PRO A 60 -15.18 -18.58 -21.75
N LYS A 61 -14.30 -19.47 -22.21
CA LYS A 61 -12.82 -19.48 -22.17
C LYS A 61 -12.09 -18.18 -22.60
N GLU A 62 -12.79 -17.13 -23.01
CA GLU A 62 -12.29 -15.80 -23.40
C GLU A 62 -12.39 -14.74 -22.28
N ILE A 63 -12.08 -15.09 -21.03
CA ILE A 63 -11.65 -14.11 -20.02
C ILE A 63 -10.14 -13.83 -20.27
N SER A 64 -9.84 -13.44 -21.51
CA SER A 64 -8.54 -13.35 -22.16
C SER A 64 -7.75 -12.11 -21.69
N GLU A 65 -6.47 -12.02 -22.10
CA GLU A 65 -5.48 -10.93 -21.96
C GLU A 65 -5.84 -9.66 -21.13
N PRO A 66 -6.92 -8.91 -21.41
CA PRO A 66 -7.34 -7.78 -20.58
C PRO A 66 -7.36 -8.02 -19.06
N LEU A 67 -7.75 -9.20 -18.58
CA LEU A 67 -7.83 -9.46 -17.14
C LEU A 67 -6.46 -9.65 -16.49
N ALA A 68 -5.57 -10.40 -17.13
CA ALA A 68 -4.20 -10.60 -16.65
C ALA A 68 -3.42 -9.28 -16.71
N LEU A 69 -3.63 -8.45 -17.74
CA LEU A 69 -3.05 -7.11 -17.82
C LEU A 69 -3.53 -6.19 -16.69
N ARG A 70 -4.85 -6.22 -16.38
CA ARG A 70 -5.38 -5.50 -15.20
C ARG A 70 -4.77 -6.04 -13.90
N GLY A 71 -4.62 -7.36 -13.80
CA GLY A 71 -3.95 -8.02 -12.68
C GLY A 71 -2.52 -7.53 -12.47
N LYS A 72 -1.75 -7.38 -13.55
CA LYS A 72 -0.38 -6.85 -13.51
C LYS A 72 -0.33 -5.45 -12.91
N VAL A 73 -1.19 -4.54 -13.37
CA VAL A 73 -1.24 -3.16 -12.86
C VAL A 73 -1.59 -3.14 -11.37
N LEU A 74 -2.57 -3.94 -10.96
CA LEU A 74 -2.93 -4.07 -9.54
C LEU A 74 -1.78 -4.66 -8.72
N PHE A 75 -1.10 -5.68 -9.23
CA PHE A 75 0.06 -6.29 -8.58
C PHE A 75 1.19 -5.28 -8.37
N GLU A 76 1.48 -4.47 -9.40
CA GLU A 76 2.49 -3.41 -9.32
C GLU A 76 2.19 -2.40 -8.22
N ASN A 77 0.93 -2.01 -8.07
CA ASN A 77 0.51 -1.01 -7.09
C ASN A 77 0.48 -1.55 -5.65
N TYR A 78 0.04 -2.79 -5.44
CA TYR A 78 -0.27 -3.30 -4.11
C TYR A 78 0.69 -4.37 -3.59
N CYS A 79 1.44 -5.06 -4.45
CA CYS A 79 2.12 -6.31 -4.07
C CYS A 79 3.64 -6.26 -4.23
N THR A 80 4.18 -5.49 -5.18
CA THR A 80 5.61 -5.47 -5.53
C THR A 80 6.53 -5.00 -4.41
N GLN A 81 6.00 -4.24 -3.44
CA GLN A 81 6.75 -3.80 -2.27
C GLN A 81 7.24 -4.98 -1.41
N CYS A 82 6.53 -6.13 -1.46
CA CYS A 82 6.81 -7.27 -0.61
C CYS A 82 7.03 -8.58 -1.38
N HIS A 83 6.54 -8.69 -2.61
CA HIS A 83 6.50 -9.93 -3.38
C HIS A 83 7.09 -9.76 -4.79
N THR A 84 7.69 -10.84 -5.27
CA THR A 84 8.13 -10.99 -6.66
C THR A 84 7.26 -11.98 -7.41
N VAL A 85 7.24 -11.89 -8.74
CA VAL A 85 6.65 -12.90 -9.64
C VAL A 85 7.60 -14.07 -9.92
N THR A 86 8.67 -14.21 -9.14
CA THR A 86 9.66 -15.28 -9.23
C THR A 86 9.60 -16.15 -7.97
N HIS A 87 10.62 -16.97 -7.72
CA HIS A 87 10.80 -17.66 -6.44
C HIS A 87 11.49 -16.82 -5.37
N GLU A 88 11.98 -15.62 -5.72
CA GLU A 88 12.77 -14.78 -4.82
C GLU A 88 11.95 -14.27 -3.64
N VAL A 89 12.51 -14.39 -2.45
CA VAL A 89 11.94 -13.86 -1.20
C VAL A 89 12.46 -12.44 -1.00
N VAL A 90 11.55 -11.49 -0.77
CA VAL A 90 11.91 -10.10 -0.44
C VAL A 90 11.47 -9.81 0.99
N ILE A 91 10.18 -9.57 1.21
CA ILE A 91 9.55 -9.53 2.53
C ILE A 91 8.63 -10.75 2.67
N GLY A 92 7.78 -10.97 1.67
CA GLY A 92 6.99 -12.18 1.51
C GLY A 92 7.65 -13.21 0.58
N PRO A 93 7.09 -14.42 0.48
CA PRO A 93 7.53 -15.43 -0.47
C PRO A 93 7.37 -14.97 -1.93
N GLY A 94 8.25 -15.43 -2.81
CA GLY A 94 8.03 -15.35 -4.25
C GLY A 94 6.76 -16.09 -4.68
N LEU A 95 6.04 -15.52 -5.67
CA LEU A 95 4.69 -15.94 -6.05
C LEU A 95 4.61 -16.79 -7.32
N LEU A 96 5.73 -17.10 -7.97
CA LEU A 96 5.72 -18.05 -9.09
C LEU A 96 5.07 -19.38 -8.66
N GLY A 97 4.14 -19.89 -9.48
CA GLY A 97 3.40 -21.13 -9.19
C GLY A 97 2.47 -21.05 -7.97
N ILE A 98 1.98 -19.86 -7.58
CA ILE A 98 1.13 -19.73 -6.38
C ILE A 98 -0.18 -20.55 -6.48
N LEU A 99 -0.79 -20.61 -7.68
CA LEU A 99 -2.02 -21.37 -7.92
C LEU A 99 -1.81 -22.89 -7.87
N GLU A 100 -0.58 -23.37 -8.01
CA GLU A 100 -0.23 -24.79 -7.81
C GLU A 100 -0.05 -25.11 -6.32
N ARG A 101 0.37 -24.12 -5.52
CA ARG A 101 0.62 -24.28 -4.09
C ARG A 101 -0.65 -24.16 -3.26
N ARG A 102 -1.63 -23.33 -3.66
CA ARG A 102 -2.87 -23.08 -2.92
C ARG A 102 -4.05 -22.83 -3.86
N PRO A 103 -5.27 -23.29 -3.48
CA PRO A 103 -6.47 -23.02 -4.26
C PRO A 103 -6.84 -21.54 -4.26
N GLU A 104 -7.40 -21.05 -5.37
CA GLU A 104 -7.79 -19.64 -5.57
C GLU A 104 -8.64 -19.10 -4.40
N ALA A 105 -9.63 -19.86 -3.93
CA ALA A 105 -10.51 -19.46 -2.83
C ALA A 105 -9.74 -19.19 -1.51
N TRP A 106 -8.69 -19.97 -1.25
CA TRP A 106 -7.84 -19.76 -0.08
C TRP A 106 -6.99 -18.50 -0.25
N LEU A 107 -6.45 -18.27 -1.46
CA LEU A 107 -5.66 -17.08 -1.77
C LEU A 107 -6.50 -15.80 -1.68
N VAL A 108 -7.75 -15.82 -2.16
CA VAL A 108 -8.69 -14.70 -1.99
C VAL A 108 -8.91 -14.38 -0.51
N SER A 109 -9.12 -15.41 0.32
CA SER A 109 -9.29 -15.23 1.76
C SER A 109 -8.03 -14.67 2.44
N TRP A 110 -6.86 -15.17 2.03
CA TRP A 110 -5.56 -14.72 2.53
C TRP A 110 -5.29 -13.25 2.18
N ILE A 111 -5.50 -12.86 0.92
CA ILE A 111 -5.24 -11.50 0.43
C ILE A 111 -6.23 -10.51 1.06
N ARG A 112 -7.49 -10.91 1.33
CA ARG A 112 -8.44 -10.06 2.06
C ARG A 112 -8.00 -9.81 3.49
N ASN A 113 -7.63 -10.86 4.23
CA ASN A 113 -7.27 -10.73 5.63
C ASN A 113 -6.41 -11.92 6.09
N SER A 114 -5.09 -11.80 5.90
CA SER A 114 -4.14 -12.84 6.28
C SER A 114 -4.19 -13.16 7.77
N THR A 115 -4.31 -12.14 8.62
CA THR A 115 -4.42 -12.28 10.08
C THR A 115 -5.60 -13.18 10.47
N LYS A 116 -6.76 -13.02 9.84
CA LYS A 116 -7.94 -13.86 10.13
C LYS A 116 -7.69 -15.32 9.75
N VAL A 117 -7.00 -15.60 8.64
CA VAL A 117 -6.66 -16.97 8.21
C VAL A 117 -5.62 -17.60 9.14
N VAL A 118 -4.66 -16.81 9.64
CA VAL A 118 -3.70 -17.28 10.66
C VAL A 118 -4.43 -17.59 11.97
N GLN A 119 -5.30 -16.68 12.44
CA GLN A 119 -6.05 -16.83 13.68
C GLN A 119 -7.08 -17.96 13.65
N SER A 120 -7.57 -18.37 12.47
CA SER A 120 -8.43 -19.55 12.36
C SER A 120 -7.68 -20.87 12.60
N GLY A 121 -6.35 -20.83 12.73
CA GLY A 121 -5.53 -22.01 12.97
C GLY A 121 -5.23 -22.83 11.72
N ASP A 122 -5.37 -22.26 10.51
CA ASP A 122 -4.95 -22.95 9.28
C ASP A 122 -3.46 -23.31 9.39
N PRO A 123 -3.08 -24.60 9.29
CA PRO A 123 -1.73 -25.04 9.61
C PRO A 123 -0.68 -24.47 8.65
N TYR A 124 -1.05 -24.20 7.40
CA TYR A 124 -0.15 -23.60 6.44
C TYR A 124 -0.04 -22.09 6.64
N ALA A 125 -1.15 -21.40 6.93
CA ALA A 125 -1.16 -19.99 7.31
C ALA A 125 -0.24 -19.73 8.52
N VAL A 126 -0.40 -20.52 9.58
CA VAL A 126 0.42 -20.44 10.79
C VAL A 126 1.90 -20.73 10.48
N LYS A 127 2.19 -21.78 9.70
CA LYS A 127 3.55 -22.09 9.27
C LYS A 127 4.16 -20.95 8.44
N LEU A 128 3.39 -20.36 7.53
CA LEU A 128 3.83 -19.27 6.67
C LEU A 128 4.14 -18.01 7.49
N PHE A 129 3.23 -17.64 8.40
CA PHE A 129 3.41 -16.50 9.30
C PHE A 129 4.67 -16.63 10.16
N ASN A 130 4.91 -17.81 10.74
CA ASN A 130 6.10 -18.08 11.53
C ASN A 130 7.40 -18.10 10.70
N LYS A 131 7.31 -18.39 9.41
CA LYS A 131 8.48 -18.43 8.51
C LYS A 131 8.89 -17.02 8.04
N TYR A 132 7.94 -16.11 7.81
CA TYR A 132 8.19 -14.80 7.19
C TYR A 132 8.01 -13.66 8.18
N SER A 133 8.94 -13.57 9.14
CA SER A 133 9.08 -12.48 10.13
C SER A 133 7.87 -12.20 11.04
N GLN A 134 6.84 -13.05 11.01
CA GLN A 134 5.59 -12.85 11.76
C GLN A 134 4.95 -11.46 11.52
N ALA A 135 5.23 -10.87 10.35
CA ALA A 135 4.60 -9.64 9.92
C ALA A 135 3.30 -10.00 9.19
N PRO A 136 2.15 -9.45 9.59
CA PRO A 136 0.90 -9.69 8.88
C PRO A 136 0.96 -9.04 7.48
N MET A 137 0.48 -9.74 6.46
CA MET A 137 0.21 -9.12 5.16
C MET A 137 -0.98 -8.18 5.33
N PRO A 138 -0.83 -6.87 5.03
CA PRO A 138 -1.89 -5.90 5.25
C PRO A 138 -3.10 -6.19 4.34
N SER A 139 -4.28 -5.77 4.78
CA SER A 139 -5.49 -5.81 3.95
C SER A 139 -5.49 -4.62 2.99
N PHE A 140 -5.88 -4.87 1.74
CA PHE A 140 -5.97 -3.85 0.70
C PHE A 140 -7.43 -3.56 0.36
N PRO A 141 -7.77 -2.35 -0.14
CA PRO A 141 -9.11 -2.00 -0.58
C PRO A 141 -9.40 -2.60 -1.98
N LEU A 142 -9.21 -3.91 -2.12
CA LEU A 142 -9.43 -4.66 -3.37
C LEU A 142 -10.74 -5.44 -3.29
N THR A 143 -11.46 -5.45 -4.39
CA THR A 143 -12.63 -6.34 -4.57
C THR A 143 -12.18 -7.78 -4.88
N ASP A 144 -13.06 -8.75 -4.68
CA ASP A 144 -12.77 -10.15 -5.03
C ASP A 144 -12.43 -10.31 -6.53
N ALA A 145 -13.06 -9.54 -7.40
CA ALA A 145 -12.77 -9.53 -8.84
C ALA A 145 -11.35 -9.01 -9.13
N GLU A 146 -10.89 -7.99 -8.42
CA GLU A 146 -9.54 -7.45 -8.55
C GLU A 146 -8.48 -8.39 -7.99
N ILE A 147 -8.76 -9.05 -6.86
CA ILE A 147 -7.89 -10.09 -6.33
C ILE A 147 -7.76 -11.24 -7.34
N LYS A 148 -8.88 -11.68 -7.94
CA LYS A 148 -8.84 -12.71 -8.99
C LYS A 148 -8.07 -12.24 -10.22
N ALA A 149 -8.18 -10.97 -10.62
CA ALA A 149 -7.38 -10.41 -11.71
C ALA A 149 -5.88 -10.53 -11.40
N ILE A 150 -5.46 -10.16 -10.18
CA ILE A 150 -4.07 -10.33 -9.72
C ILE A 150 -3.65 -11.79 -9.79
N LEU A 151 -4.48 -12.72 -9.29
CA LEU A 151 -4.17 -14.15 -9.33
C LEU A 151 -4.06 -14.71 -10.74
N ARG A 152 -4.73 -14.11 -11.73
CA ARG A 152 -4.62 -14.51 -13.15
C ARG A 152 -3.33 -14.02 -13.81
N TYR A 153 -2.71 -12.99 -13.26
CA TYR A 153 -1.40 -12.51 -13.70
C TYR A 153 -0.26 -13.39 -13.18
N LEU A 154 -0.44 -14.07 -12.04
CA LEU A 154 0.54 -14.91 -11.36
C LEU A 154 0.52 -16.36 -11.82
#